data_AF-A0A7Y5X115-F1
#
_entry.id   AF-A0A7Y5X115-F1
#
_cell.length_a   1.000
_cell.length_b   1.000
_cell.length_c   1.000
_cell.angle_alpha   90.00
_cell.angle_beta   90.00
_cell.angle_gamma   90.00
#
_symmetry.space_group_name_H-M   'P 1'
#
loop_
_entity.id
_entity.type
_entity.pdbx_description
1 polymer ?
#
loop_
_entity_poly.entity_id
_entity_poly.type
_entity_poly.pdbx_seq_one_letter_code
_entity_poly.pdbx_strand_id
1 'polypeptide(L)'
;MDPQDYLRAVAGDLGGSRGARTRLLTELRDHIEDSLEAEGRRAGEVMARLGAPGDVVASWQAHTAAVRAQNRRRAAVLALAVATTVALGIVQHASGHRTPHQVCSAAPSSHAGPGASRRPTGCRSLG
;
A
#
# COMPACT_ATOMS: atom_id res chain seq x y z
N MET A 1 2.45 -33.39 27.33
CA MET A 1 1.45 -32.31 27.47
C MET A 1 0.40 -32.55 26.40
N ASP A 2 -0.89 -32.48 26.75
CA ASP A 2 -1.97 -32.60 25.77
C ASP A 2 -2.08 -31.32 24.90
N PRO A 3 -2.45 -31.41 23.61
CA PRO A 3 -2.63 -30.25 22.74
C PRO A 3 -3.54 -29.15 23.30
N GLN A 4 -4.62 -29.50 23.99
CA GLN A 4 -5.54 -28.51 24.53
C GLN A 4 -4.94 -27.78 25.74
N ASP A 5 -4.18 -28.49 26.57
CA ASP A 5 -3.44 -27.88 27.67
C ASP A 5 -2.33 -26.97 27.15
N TYR A 6 -1.66 -27.36 26.07
CA TYR A 6 -0.68 -26.51 25.38
C TYR A 6 -1.31 -25.21 24.88
N LEU A 7 -2.41 -25.31 24.14
CA LEU A 7 -3.13 -24.14 23.62
C LEU A 7 -3.67 -23.25 24.75
N ARG A 8 -4.11 -23.84 25.87
CA ARG A 8 -4.56 -23.10 27.05
C ARG A 8 -3.40 -22.33 27.69
N ALA A 9 -2.22 -22.93 27.80
CA ALA A 9 -1.02 -22.26 28.32
C ALA A 9 -0.63 -21.07 27.44
N VAL A 10 -0.52 -21.28 26.11
CA VAL A 10 -0.26 -20.20 25.15
C VAL A 10 -1.32 -19.10 25.25
N ALA A 11 -2.60 -19.47 25.33
CA ALA A 11 -3.70 -18.53 25.49
C ALA A 11 -3.72 -17.83 26.85
N GLY A 12 -3.04 -18.33 27.88
CA GLY A 12 -2.87 -17.62 29.15
C GLY A 12 -1.97 -16.40 28.97
N ASP A 13 -0.84 -16.60 28.31
CA ASP A 13 0.27 -15.65 28.29
C ASP A 13 0.29 -14.72 27.06
N LEU A 14 -0.57 -14.97 26.07
CA LEU A 14 -0.66 -14.13 24.87
C LEU A 14 -1.20 -12.73 25.15
N GLY A 15 -0.37 -11.70 25.05
CA GLY A 15 -0.82 -10.30 25.01
C GLY A 15 -1.35 -9.86 23.64
N GLY A 16 -1.96 -8.68 23.57
CA GLY A 16 -2.36 -8.02 22.32
C GLY A 16 -3.87 -7.96 22.07
N SER A 17 -4.26 -7.64 20.83
CA SER A 17 -5.68 -7.53 20.46
C SER A 17 -6.35 -8.90 20.38
N ARG A 18 -7.65 -8.96 20.71
CA ARG A 18 -8.45 -10.19 20.66
C ARG A 18 -8.38 -10.86 19.29
N GLY A 19 -8.49 -10.09 18.20
CA GLY A 19 -8.46 -10.64 16.84
C GLY A 19 -7.12 -11.29 16.48
N ALA A 20 -6.00 -10.66 16.85
CA ALA A 20 -4.67 -11.24 16.61
C ALA A 20 -4.44 -12.50 17.44
N ARG A 21 -4.89 -12.49 18.70
CA ARG A 21 -4.83 -13.67 19.59
C ARG A 21 -5.67 -14.83 19.05
N THR A 22 -6.92 -14.59 18.67
CA THR A 22 -7.80 -15.62 18.10
C THR A 22 -7.22 -16.22 16.84
N ARG A 23 -6.73 -15.37 15.93
CA ARG A 23 -6.10 -15.83 14.69
C ARG A 23 -4.92 -16.77 14.96
N LEU A 24 -3.99 -16.37 15.83
CA LEU A 24 -2.83 -17.19 16.17
C LEU A 24 -3.24 -18.54 16.79
N LEU A 25 -4.22 -18.54 17.70
CA LEU A 25 -4.67 -19.78 18.35
C LEU A 25 -5.37 -20.73 17.36
N THR A 26 -6.07 -20.19 16.35
CA THR A 26 -6.60 -20.99 15.24
C THR A 26 -5.47 -21.58 14.41
N GLU A 27 -4.53 -20.75 13.95
CA GLU A 27 -3.38 -21.22 13.14
C GLU A 27 -2.55 -22.29 13.88
N LEU A 28 -2.31 -22.12 15.19
CA LEU A 28 -1.61 -23.12 16.01
C LEU A 28 -2.40 -24.42 16.16
N ARG A 29 -3.73 -24.34 16.31
CA ARG A 29 -4.58 -25.52 16.40
C ARG A 29 -4.54 -26.31 15.11
N ASP A 30 -4.76 -25.64 13.99
CA ASP A 30 -4.76 -26.25 12.66
C ASP A 30 -3.39 -26.91 12.40
N HIS A 31 -2.29 -26.22 12.73
CA HIS A 31 -0.94 -26.78 12.58
C HIS A 31 -0.68 -28.01 13.45
N ILE A 32 -1.21 -28.03 14.68
CA ILE A 32 -1.11 -29.20 15.56
C ILE A 32 -1.92 -30.36 15.01
N GLU A 33 -3.15 -30.11 14.54
CA GLU A 33 -4.01 -31.12 13.93
C GLU A 33 -3.34 -31.74 12.68
N ASP A 34 -2.85 -30.91 11.76
CA ASP A 34 -2.11 -31.35 10.57
C ASP A 34 -0.88 -32.19 10.93
N SER A 35 -0.11 -31.75 11.95
CA SER A 35 1.08 -32.46 12.40
C SER A 35 0.74 -33.80 13.06
N LEU A 36 -0.35 -33.85 13.83
CA LEU A 36 -0.83 -35.10 14.42
C LEU A 36 -1.27 -36.08 13.34
N GLU A 37 -1.93 -35.62 12.28
CA GLU A 37 -2.31 -36.48 11.16
C GLU A 37 -1.08 -37.02 10.42
N ALA A 38 -0.09 -36.17 10.16
CA ALA A 38 1.14 -36.55 9.48
C ALA A 38 2.00 -37.56 10.28
N GLU A 39 1.97 -37.50 11.61
CA GLU A 39 2.80 -38.34 12.49
C GLU A 39 2.10 -39.57 13.05
N GLY A 40 0.88 -39.85 12.60
CA GLY A 40 0.11 -40.98 13.15
C GLY A 40 -0.28 -40.77 14.62
N ARG A 41 -0.63 -39.52 14.97
CA ARG A 41 -1.18 -39.08 16.27
C ARG A 41 -0.21 -39.14 17.44
N ARG A 42 1.09 -39.00 17.18
CA ARG A 42 2.12 -38.95 18.23
C ARG A 42 2.23 -37.56 18.87
N ALA A 43 1.27 -37.23 19.72
CA ALA A 43 1.20 -35.92 20.36
C ALA A 43 2.49 -35.49 21.09
N GLY A 44 3.22 -36.43 21.70
CA GLY A 44 4.50 -36.14 22.36
C GLY A 44 5.57 -35.57 21.40
N GLU A 45 5.68 -36.13 20.20
CA GLU A 45 6.65 -35.71 19.18
C GLU A 45 6.26 -34.35 18.59
N VAL A 46 4.97 -34.15 18.27
CA VAL A 46 4.45 -32.87 17.80
C VAL A 46 4.72 -31.75 18.81
N MET A 47 4.39 -31.97 20.09
CA MET A 47 4.60 -30.94 21.13
C MET A 47 6.09 -30.67 21.37
N ALA A 48 6.95 -31.70 21.32
CA ALA A 48 8.39 -31.51 21.49
C ALA A 48 9.00 -30.60 20.41
N ARG A 49 8.48 -30.66 19.17
CA ARG A 49 8.94 -29.77 18.07
C ARG A 49 8.42 -28.34 18.19
N LEU A 50 7.23 -28.15 18.72
CA LEU A 50 6.68 -26.82 18.99
C LEU A 50 7.45 -26.07 20.08
N GLY A 51 8.10 -26.82 20.98
CA GLY A 51 8.84 -26.27 22.10
C GLY A 51 7.95 -25.95 23.30
N ALA A 52 8.44 -25.16 24.25
CA ALA A 52 7.63 -24.76 25.39
C ALA A 52 6.60 -23.69 24.97
N PRO A 53 5.38 -23.69 25.58
CA PRO A 53 4.39 -22.64 25.33
C PRO A 53 4.94 -21.22 25.46
N GLY A 54 5.81 -21.00 26.46
CA GLY A 54 6.45 -19.71 26.70
C GLY A 54 7.35 -19.24 25.56
N ASP A 55 8.02 -20.17 24.85
CA ASP A 55 8.90 -19.84 23.72
C ASP A 55 8.08 -19.39 22.51
N VAL A 56 6.95 -20.04 22.26
CA VAL A 56 5.99 -19.63 21.21
C VAL A 56 5.40 -18.26 21.53
N VAL A 57 5.04 -18.01 22.79
CA VAL A 57 4.54 -16.70 23.21
C VAL A 57 5.60 -15.62 23.05
N ALA A 58 6.83 -15.88 23.50
CA ALA A 58 7.94 -14.92 23.40
C ALA A 58 8.27 -14.58 21.94
N SER A 59 8.37 -15.60 21.07
CA SER A 59 8.63 -15.41 19.63
C SER A 59 7.51 -14.63 18.94
N TRP A 60 6.26 -14.92 19.26
CA TRP A 60 5.12 -14.15 18.76
C TRP A 60 5.15 -12.68 19.20
N GLN A 61 5.43 -12.42 20.48
CA GLN A 61 5.50 -11.06 20.99
C GLN A 61 6.64 -10.28 20.32
N ALA A 62 7.80 -10.89 20.13
CA ALA A 62 8.91 -10.30 19.39
C ALA A 62 8.52 -10.00 17.92
N HIS A 63 7.87 -10.95 17.24
CA HIS A 63 7.39 -10.77 15.87
C HIS A 63 6.40 -9.61 15.77
N THR A 64 5.37 -9.58 16.62
CA THR A 64 4.37 -8.50 16.59
C THR A 64 4.97 -7.13 16.92
N ALA A 65 5.97 -7.06 17.80
CA ALA A 65 6.70 -5.84 18.08
C ALA A 65 7.48 -5.36 16.85
N ALA A 66 8.17 -6.26 16.15
CA ALA A 66 8.89 -5.95 14.92
C ALA A 66 7.95 -5.47 13.79
N VAL A 67 6.82 -6.15 13.58
CA VAL A 67 5.80 -5.75 12.59
C VAL A 67 5.23 -4.36 12.92
N ARG A 68 4.93 -4.09 14.19
CA ARG A 68 4.47 -2.75 14.63
C ARG A 68 5.51 -1.68 14.36
N ALA A 69 6.78 -1.94 14.64
CA ALA A 69 7.87 -1.01 14.35
C ALA A 69 8.00 -0.74 12.85
N GLN A 70 7.91 -1.78 12.02
CA GLN A 70 7.97 -1.66 10.56
C GLN A 70 6.80 -0.86 9.99
N ASN A 71 5.58 -1.11 10.49
CA ASN A 71 4.39 -0.37 10.06
C ASN A 71 4.48 1.12 10.44
N ARG A 72 4.99 1.44 11.64
CA ARG A 72 5.24 2.83 12.05
C ARG A 72 6.25 3.52 11.12
N ARG A 73 7.33 2.85 10.76
CA ARG A 73 8.32 3.38 9.80
C ARG A 73 7.68 3.66 8.44
N ARG A 74 6.90 2.72 7.90
CA ARG A 74 6.17 2.90 6.63
C ARG A 74 5.20 4.09 6.70
N ALA A 75 4.44 4.19 7.78
CA ALA A 75 3.51 5.32 7.98
C ALA A 75 4.25 6.66 8.04
N ALA A 76 5.40 6.72 8.71
CA ALA A 76 6.21 7.95 8.77
C ALA A 76 6.74 8.34 7.38
N VAL A 77 7.20 7.38 6.57
CA VAL A 77 7.65 7.64 5.19
C VAL A 77 6.50 8.16 4.32
N LEU A 78 5.31 7.56 4.43
CA LEU A 78 4.13 8.03 3.70
C LEU A 78 3.72 9.44 4.13
N ALA A 79 3.71 9.71 5.43
CA ALA A 79 3.39 11.05 5.96
C ALA A 79 4.39 12.10 5.45
N LEU A 80 5.69 11.78 5.42
CA LEU A 80 6.71 12.66 4.87
C LEU A 80 6.48 12.94 3.38
N ALA A 81 6.20 11.90 2.58
CA ALA A 81 5.93 12.06 1.15
C ALA A 81 4.70 12.94 0.86
N VAL A 82 3.63 12.77 1.65
CA VAL A 82 2.44 13.61 1.59
C VAL A 82 2.79 15.05 1.95
N ALA A 83 3.51 15.27 3.06
CA ALA A 83 3.92 16.60 3.49
C ALA A 83 4.78 17.32 2.44
N THR A 84 5.75 16.63 1.83
CA THR A 84 6.58 17.20 0.76
C THR A 84 5.78 17.55 -0.48
N THR A 85 4.81 16.70 -0.86
CA THR A 85 3.94 16.96 -2.02
C THR A 85 3.06 18.18 -1.77
N VAL A 86 2.48 18.29 -0.57
CA VAL A 86 1.69 19.46 -0.17
C VAL A 86 2.55 20.73 -0.15
N ALA A 87 3.75 20.67 0.42
CA ALA A 87 4.67 21.80 0.46
C ALA A 87 5.04 22.30 -0.96
N LEU A 88 5.37 21.38 -1.87
CA LEU A 88 5.65 21.73 -3.27
C LEU A 88 4.42 22.32 -3.98
N GLY A 89 3.23 21.77 -3.72
CA GLY A 89 1.98 22.31 -4.25
C GLY A 89 1.72 23.75 -3.78
N ILE A 90 1.96 24.05 -2.50
CA ILE A 90 1.83 25.41 -1.95
C ILE A 90 2.84 26.36 -2.61
N VAL A 91 4.11 25.95 -2.75
CA VAL A 91 5.15 26.78 -3.41
C VAL A 91 4.80 27.07 -4.87
N GLN A 92 4.33 26.06 -5.62
CA GLN A 92 3.91 26.24 -6.99
C GLN A 92 2.68 27.15 -7.09
N HIS A 93 1.69 26.96 -6.20
CA HIS A 93 0.51 27.82 -6.14
C HIS A 93 0.89 29.28 -5.83
N ALA A 94 1.84 29.52 -4.92
CA ALA A 94 2.38 30.86 -4.63
C ALA A 94 3.16 31.46 -5.81
N SER A 95 3.82 30.62 -6.63
CA SER A 95 4.51 31.06 -7.86
C SER A 95 3.56 31.33 -9.03
N GLY A 96 2.29 30.90 -8.92
CA GLY A 96 1.23 31.06 -9.90
C GLY A 96 0.64 32.46 -9.96
N HIS A 97 1.46 33.46 -10.27
CA HIS A 97 1.04 34.76 -10.81
C HIS A 97 2.03 35.31 -11.85
N ARG A 98 2.73 34.45 -12.61
CA ARG A 98 3.26 34.85 -13.91
C ARG A 98 2.26 34.49 -14.98
N THR A 99 1.48 35.49 -15.38
CA THR A 99 0.80 35.54 -16.67
C THR A 99 1.79 35.09 -17.74
N PRO A 100 1.45 34.12 -18.61
CA PRO A 100 2.24 33.91 -19.82
C PRO A 100 2.22 35.25 -20.57
N HIS A 101 3.41 35.83 -20.79
CA HIS A 101 3.56 37.00 -21.64
C HIS A 101 2.93 36.67 -23.00
N GLN A 102 1.77 37.26 -23.25
CA GLN A 102 1.14 37.28 -24.55
C GLN A 102 2.12 38.02 -25.47
N VAL A 103 2.82 37.29 -26.33
CA VAL A 103 3.70 37.90 -27.33
C VAL A 103 2.79 38.56 -28.37
N CYS A 104 2.33 39.76 -28.05
CA CYS A 104 1.92 40.73 -29.04
C CYS A 104 3.19 41.25 -29.72
N SER A 105 3.48 40.77 -30.92
CA SER A 105 4.24 41.50 -31.94
C SER A 105 3.83 40.92 -33.28
N ALA A 106 2.87 41.58 -33.92
CA ALA A 106 3.11 42.62 -34.91
C ALA A 106 3.29 41.98 -36.29
N ALA A 107 2.23 42.07 -37.09
CA ALA A 107 2.32 41.87 -38.52
C ALA A 107 3.31 42.88 -39.13
N PRO A 108 4.14 42.46 -40.09
CA PRO A 108 4.53 43.32 -41.18
C PRO A 108 3.88 42.85 -42.48
N SER A 109 3.08 43.75 -43.04
CA SER A 109 2.67 43.81 -44.43
C SER A 109 3.86 44.09 -45.37
N SER A 110 4.02 43.30 -46.44
CA SER A 110 4.59 43.69 -47.77
C SER A 110 4.50 42.49 -48.73
N HIS A 111 3.69 42.57 -49.81
CA HIS A 111 4.08 42.78 -51.23
C HIS A 111 4.94 41.63 -51.82
N ALA A 112 4.76 41.10 -53.04
CA ALA A 112 3.75 41.20 -54.09
C ALA A 112 4.03 40.10 -55.16
N GLY A 113 3.03 39.27 -55.47
CA GLY A 113 2.74 38.67 -56.79
C GLY A 113 3.63 37.55 -57.35
N PRO A 114 3.28 36.97 -58.53
CA PRO A 114 1.97 36.83 -59.16
C PRO A 114 1.68 35.35 -59.55
N GLY A 115 0.48 34.85 -59.22
CA GLY A 115 0.12 33.46 -59.48
C GLY A 115 -1.34 33.32 -59.92
N ALA A 116 -1.52 33.45 -61.23
CA ALA A 116 -2.65 33.04 -62.06
C ALA A 116 -3.93 32.49 -61.38
N SER A 117 -5.01 33.23 -61.60
CA SER A 117 -6.29 32.73 -62.16
C SER A 117 -6.79 31.38 -61.65
N ARG A 118 -7.79 31.43 -60.75
CA ARG A 118 -8.95 30.52 -60.82
C ARG A 118 -10.18 31.23 -60.25
N ARG A 119 -11.09 31.59 -61.15
CA ARG A 119 -12.47 32.02 -60.86
C ARG A 119 -13.21 30.93 -60.07
N PRO A 120 -13.99 31.29 -59.05
CA PRO A 120 -15.20 30.57 -58.70
C PRO A 120 -16.41 31.42 -59.08
N THR A 121 -17.02 31.13 -60.24
CA THR A 121 -18.39 31.56 -60.52
C THR A 121 -19.31 30.74 -59.63
N GLY A 122 -19.86 31.37 -58.59
CA GLY A 122 -21.03 30.87 -57.91
C GLY A 122 -22.24 30.93 -58.85
N CYS A 123 -23.06 29.88 -58.84
CA CYS A 123 -24.50 29.93 -59.12
C CYS A 123 -25.10 28.55 -58.83
N ARG A 124 -25.71 28.40 -57.65
CA ARG A 124 -27.06 27.79 -57.57
C ARG A 124 -27.69 28.07 -56.22
N SER A 125 -28.65 29.00 -56.26
CA SER A 125 -29.66 29.18 -55.23
C SER A 125 -30.72 28.10 -55.38
N LEU A 126 -31.02 27.46 -54.24
CA LEU A 126 -32.30 27.02 -53.69
C LEU A 126 -33.50 26.81 -54.62
N GLY A 127 -34.05 25.60 -54.49
CA GLY A 127 -35.43 25.19 -54.74
C GLY A 127 -35.64 23.88 -54.01
#